data_AF-A0A7Y5G297-F1
#
_entry.id   AF-A0A7Y5G297-F1
#
_cell.length_a   1.000
_cell.length_b   1.000
_cell.length_c   1.000
_cell.angle_alpha   90.00
_cell.angle_beta   90.00
_cell.angle_gamma   90.00
#
_symmetry.space_group_name_H-M   'P 1'
#
loop_
_entity.id
_entity.type
_entity.pdbx_description
1 polymer ?
#
loop_
_entity_poly.entity_id
_entity_poly.type
_entity_poly.pdbx_seq_one_letter_code
_entity_poly.pdbx_strand_id
1 'polypeptide(L)'
;IGDTLLTRTAQVALKERFRMVLCIRETPLSSLALEQCLKLSRDGVIIMPISPPLYFLPKTVDEYVRAYVDKVLGVIGVRASRGWRAEELE
;
A
#
# COMPACT_ATOMS: atom_id res chain seq x y z
N ILE A 1 -8.64 -13.77 16.37
CA ILE A 1 -8.10 -12.61 15.62
C ILE A 1 -7.32 -11.76 16.60
N GLY A 2 -5.99 -11.76 16.50
CA GLY A 2 -5.06 -11.37 17.56
C GLY A 2 -4.18 -12.52 18.06
N ASP A 3 -4.28 -13.68 17.41
CA ASP A 3 -3.66 -14.95 17.81
C ASP A 3 -2.16 -15.00 17.44
N THR A 4 -1.67 -14.01 16.68
CA THR A 4 -0.27 -13.84 16.31
C THR A 4 0.19 -12.41 16.58
N LEU A 5 1.51 -12.22 16.76
CA LEU A 5 2.08 -10.88 16.95
C LEU A 5 1.71 -9.93 15.81
N LEU A 6 1.69 -10.39 14.56
CA LEU A 6 1.32 -9.58 13.40
C LEU A 6 -0.12 -9.05 13.52
N THR A 7 -1.07 -9.94 13.80
CA THR A 7 -2.49 -9.55 13.91
C THR A 7 -2.74 -8.71 15.17
N ARG A 8 -2.00 -8.94 16.25
CA ARG A 8 -2.07 -8.13 17.47
C ARG A 8 -1.52 -6.72 17.27
N THR A 9 -0.36 -6.59 16.61
CA THR A 9 0.22 -5.28 16.28
C THR A 9 -0.70 -4.48 15.36
N ALA A 10 -1.36 -5.13 14.40
CA ALA A 10 -2.37 -4.48 13.57
C ALA A 10 -3.55 -3.95 14.41
N GLN A 11 -4.08 -4.75 15.33
CA GLN A 11 -5.14 -4.29 16.25
C GLN A 11 -4.71 -3.09 17.11
N VAL A 12 -3.47 -3.11 17.61
CA VAL A 12 -2.92 -1.99 18.38
C VAL A 12 -2.79 -0.75 17.50
N ALA A 13 -2.28 -0.88 16.28
CA ALA A 13 -2.18 0.23 15.34
C ALA A 13 -3.55 0.83 15.00
N LEU A 14 -4.59 -0.01 14.83
CA LEU A 14 -5.95 0.45 14.61
C LEU A 14 -6.50 1.25 15.80
N LYS A 15 -6.42 0.69 17.02
CA LYS A 15 -6.98 1.36 18.21
C LYS A 15 -6.24 2.65 18.59
N GLU A 16 -4.92 2.67 18.39
CA GLU A 16 -4.06 3.83 18.68
C GLU A 16 -3.98 4.82 17.50
N ARG A 17 -4.74 4.58 16.42
CA ARG A 17 -4.75 5.43 15.22
C ARG A 17 -3.37 5.64 14.60
N PHE A 18 -2.51 4.62 14.66
CA PHE A 18 -1.27 4.63 13.90
C PHE A 18 -1.55 4.48 12.40
N ARG A 19 -0.70 5.13 11.59
CA ARG A 19 -0.74 4.99 10.15
C ARG A 19 -0.44 3.54 9.78
N MET A 20 -1.42 2.86 9.19
CA MET A 20 -1.29 1.49 8.70
C MET A 20 -1.47 1.47 7.19
N VAL A 21 -0.55 0.80 6.50
CA VAL A 21 -0.62 0.55 5.05
C VAL A 21 -0.69 -0.95 4.82
N LEU A 22 -1.69 -1.40 4.07
CA LEU A 22 -1.82 -2.81 3.68
C LEU A 22 -1.52 -2.96 2.19
N CYS A 23 -0.39 -3.60 1.89
CA CYS A 23 0.05 -3.89 0.52
C CYS A 23 -0.53 -5.22 0.02
N ILE A 24 -1.70 -5.17 -0.61
CA ILE A 24 -2.43 -6.40 -1.02
C ILE A 24 -1.89 -6.93 -2.36
N ARG A 25 -1.55 -8.21 -2.42
CA ARG A 25 -1.15 -8.90 -3.65
C ARG A 25 -2.08 -10.09 -3.88
N GLU A 26 -3.20 -9.83 -4.57
CA GLU A 26 -4.16 -10.86 -4.98
C GLU A 26 -4.91 -10.40 -6.23
N THR A 27 -5.30 -11.32 -7.11
CA THR A 27 -6.16 -11.06 -8.27
C THR A 27 -6.69 -12.39 -8.87
N PRO A 28 -8.00 -12.51 -9.17
CA PRO A 28 -9.08 -11.55 -8.93
C PRO A 28 -9.49 -11.49 -7.45
N LEU A 29 -9.99 -10.34 -7.00
CA LEU A 29 -10.51 -10.20 -5.63
C LEU A 29 -11.94 -10.74 -5.53
N SER A 30 -12.19 -11.54 -4.50
CA SER A 30 -13.55 -11.94 -4.14
C SER A 30 -14.32 -10.77 -3.52
N SER A 31 -15.66 -10.80 -3.58
CA SER A 31 -16.51 -9.81 -2.90
C SER A 31 -16.21 -9.72 -1.40
N LEU A 32 -15.94 -10.85 -0.76
CA LEU A 32 -15.54 -10.90 0.65
C LEU A 32 -14.25 -10.10 0.88
N ALA A 33 -13.21 -10.30 0.06
CA ALA A 33 -11.96 -9.56 0.19
C ALA A 33 -12.19 -8.05 0.03
N LEU A 34 -13.00 -7.64 -0.96
CA LEU A 34 -13.35 -6.24 -1.18
C LEU A 34 -14.11 -5.63 0.00
N GLU A 35 -15.06 -6.35 0.60
CA GLU A 35 -15.78 -5.92 1.80
C GLU A 35 -14.84 -5.72 2.99
N GLN A 36 -13.89 -6.62 3.21
CA GLN A 36 -12.91 -6.45 4.30
C GLN A 36 -11.97 -5.27 4.04
N CYS A 37 -11.50 -5.10 2.80
CA CYS A 37 -10.70 -3.95 2.41
C CYS A 37 -11.47 -2.63 2.63
N LEU A 38 -12.75 -2.60 2.26
CA LEU A 38 -13.60 -1.42 2.45
C LEU A 38 -13.79 -1.08 3.93
N LYS A 39 -14.01 -2.08 4.79
CA LYS A 39 -14.12 -1.87 6.25
C LYS A 39 -12.84 -1.26 6.81
N LEU A 40 -11.68 -1.85 6.51
CA LEU A 40 -10.39 -1.33 6.96
C LEU A 40 -10.10 0.08 6.42
N SER A 41 -10.45 0.34 5.15
CA SER A 41 -10.32 1.66 4.53
C SER A 41 -11.14 2.73 5.27
N ARG A 42 -12.39 2.40 5.64
CA ARG A 42 -13.25 3.28 6.46
C ARG A 42 -12.69 3.55 7.85
N ASP A 43 -11.94 2.60 8.42
CA ASP A 43 -11.29 2.74 9.72
C ASP A 43 -9.95 3.53 9.66
N GLY A 44 -9.53 3.97 8.47
CA GLY A 44 -8.34 4.79 8.27
C GLY A 44 -7.10 4.00 7.84
N VAL A 45 -7.23 2.71 7.52
CA VAL A 45 -6.14 1.92 6.94
C VAL A 45 -5.98 2.28 5.47
N ILE A 46 -4.74 2.46 5.03
CA ILE A 46 -4.44 2.72 3.62
C ILE A 46 -4.35 1.39 2.90
N ILE A 47 -5.39 1.07 2.11
CA ILE A 47 -5.39 -0.09 1.22
C ILE A 47 -4.62 0.28 -0.05
N MET A 48 -3.45 -0.32 -0.24
CA MET A 48 -2.55 -0.03 -1.35
C MET A 48 -2.23 -1.34 -2.07
N PRO A 49 -3.02 -1.79 -3.04
CA PRO A 49 -2.71 -3.00 -3.79
C PRO A 49 -1.36 -2.88 -4.49
N ILE A 50 -0.62 -3.98 -4.62
CA ILE A 50 0.62 -4.06 -5.39
C ILE A 50 0.27 -4.06 -6.88
N SER A 51 -0.14 -2.88 -7.37
CA SER A 51 -0.48 -2.60 -8.76
C SER A 51 0.30 -1.38 -9.24
N PRO A 52 1.63 -1.50 -9.39
CA PRO A 52 2.46 -0.42 -9.90
C PRO A 52 2.03 -0.09 -11.34
N PRO A 53 1.87 1.19 -11.67
CA PRO A 53 1.54 1.61 -13.01
C PRO A 53 2.73 1.48 -13.97
N LEU A 54 2.47 1.48 -15.28
CA LEU A 54 3.51 1.28 -16.32
C LEU A 54 3.86 2.53 -17.12
N TYR A 55 3.29 3.70 -16.81
CA TYR A 55 3.53 4.92 -17.60
C TYR A 55 5.01 5.39 -17.57
N PHE A 56 5.84 4.92 -16.62
CA PHE A 56 7.27 5.25 -16.55
C PHE A 56 8.17 4.24 -17.30
N LEU A 57 7.56 3.29 -18.02
CA LEU A 57 8.23 2.33 -18.92
C LEU A 57 9.50 1.69 -18.30
N PRO A 58 9.36 0.93 -17.18
CA PRO A 58 10.50 0.28 -16.53
C PRO A 58 11.23 -0.65 -17.50
N LYS A 59 12.56 -0.52 -17.56
CA LYS A 59 13.44 -1.39 -18.33
C LYS A 59 13.78 -2.68 -17.59
N THR A 60 13.64 -2.67 -16.27
CA THR A 60 13.98 -3.79 -15.40
C THR A 60 12.88 -4.08 -14.38
N VAL A 61 12.83 -5.32 -13.88
CA VAL A 61 11.92 -5.69 -12.78
C VAL A 61 12.22 -4.88 -11.53
N ASP A 62 13.50 -4.57 -11.28
CA ASP A 62 13.91 -3.76 -10.13
C ASP A 62 13.38 -2.33 -10.20
N GLU A 63 13.37 -1.71 -11.38
CA GLU A 63 12.75 -0.40 -11.59
C GLU A 63 11.25 -0.44 -11.30
N TYR A 64 10.56 -1.48 -11.77
CA TYR A 64 9.14 -1.68 -11.52
C TYR A 64 8.82 -1.83 -10.02
N VAL A 65 9.58 -2.67 -9.32
CA VAL A 65 9.43 -2.86 -7.87
C VAL A 65 9.78 -1.59 -7.11
N ARG A 66 10.88 -0.91 -7.48
CA ARG A 66 11.36 0.30 -6.81
C ARG A 66 10.34 1.44 -6.90
N ALA A 67 9.68 1.61 -8.04
CA ALA A 67 8.63 2.63 -8.17
C ALA A 67 7.49 2.42 -7.15
N TYR A 68 7.08 1.17 -6.93
CA TYR A 68 6.08 0.85 -5.92
C TYR A 68 6.58 1.08 -4.50
N VAL A 69 7.81 0.63 -4.19
CA VAL A 69 8.44 0.84 -2.88
C VAL A 69 8.56 2.33 -2.57
N ASP A 70 9.01 3.16 -3.53
CA ASP A 70 9.12 4.61 -3.36
C ASP A 70 7.75 5.25 -3.06
N LYS A 71 6.67 4.74 -3.67
CA LYS A 71 5.31 5.18 -3.35
C LYS A 71 4.92 4.80 -1.92
N VAL A 72 5.20 3.58 -1.47
CA VAL A 72 4.92 3.12 -0.10
C VAL A 72 5.71 3.97 0.91
N LEU A 73 7.01 4.18 0.68
CA LEU A 73 7.88 5.04 1.50
C LEU A 73 7.36 6.47 1.60
N GLY A 74 6.81 6.98 0.49
CA GLY A 74 6.10 8.25 0.43
C GLY A 74 4.89 8.30 1.36
N VAL A 75 4.03 7.28 1.29
CA VAL A 75 2.81 7.18 2.11
C VAL A 75 3.14 7.07 3.61
N ILE A 76 4.16 6.31 3.99
CA ILE A 76 4.55 6.18 5.40
C ILE A 76 5.35 7.37 5.93
N GLY A 77 5.72 8.33 5.07
CA GLY A 77 6.39 9.58 5.47
C GLY A 77 7.90 9.47 5.64
N VAL A 78 8.54 8.43 5.08
CA VAL A 78 10.00 8.25 5.15
C VAL A 78 10.74 9.08 4.09
N ARG A 79 10.12 9.34 2.94
CA ARG A 79 10.65 10.18 1.85
C ARG A 79 9.53 10.97 1.19
N ALA A 80 9.85 12.09 0.55
CA ALA A 80 8.88 12.75 -0.32
C ALA A 80 8.55 11.84 -1.51
N SER A 81 7.26 11.56 -1.74
CA SER A 81 6.83 10.83 -2.93
C SER A 81 7.05 11.74 -4.13
N ARG A 82 7.94 11.38 -5.07
CA ARG A 82 8.12 12.09 -6.35
C ARG A 82 6.92 11.93 -7.31
N GLY A 83 5.77 11.51 -6.77
CA GLY A 83 4.66 11.07 -7.56
C GLY A 83 5.07 9.89 -8.43
N TRP A 84 4.27 9.72 -9.46
CA TRP A 84 4.34 8.64 -10.42
C TRP A 84 5.05 9.14 -11.69
N ARG A 85 4.83 10.40 -12.09
CA ARG A 85 5.43 11.07 -13.26
C ARG A 85 6.45 12.14 -12.84
N ALA A 86 7.58 11.74 -12.26
CA ALA A 86 8.59 12.70 -11.79
C ALA A 86 9.34 13.40 -12.92
N GLU A 87 9.37 12.81 -14.13
CA GLU A 87 10.22 13.25 -15.26
C GLU A 87 9.44 13.83 -16.45
N GLU A 88 8.10 13.79 -16.44
CA GLU A 88 7.25 14.30 -17.54
C GLU A 88 6.54 15.63 -17.20
N LEU A 89 6.98 16.31 -16.15
CA LEU A 89 6.48 17.64 -15.73
C LEU A 89 7.55 18.74 -15.85
N GLU A 90 8.64 18.48 -16.57
CA GLU A 90 9.60 19.48 -17.07
C GLU A 90 9.63 19.47 -18.60
#